data_AF-E8WP17-F1
#
_entry.id   AF-E8WP17-F1
#
_cell.length_a   1.000
_cell.length_b   1.000
_cell.length_c   1.000
_cell.angle_alpha   90.00
_cell.angle_beta   90.00
_cell.angle_gamma   90.00
#
_symmetry.space_group_name_H-M   'P 1'
#
loop_
_entity.id
_entity.type
_entity.pdbx_description
1 polymer ?
#
loop_
_entity_poly.entity_id
_entity_poly.type
_entity_poly.pdbx_seq_one_letter_code
_entity_poly.pdbx_strand_id
1 'polypeptide(L)'
;MSMLYLWHPSVSADGTVLDLILTRGDSDQVGGGSERFISHLAGTLDISAVPQKWAIKSCRCNYYSANREEQGWDSRWGFIWRVTIHFKAQVAVMPLKLGYLGIDEIDDYSPLVESYKYEPFACLAIGAFAAEDKAKATARRVINDKELTAARKGASAPDPIVQVVRVNSERFHVRAALGSGDQSFYQGGYPDMVLSFLETSGAVIHAESG
;
A
#
# COMPACT_ATOMS: atom_id res chain seq x y z
N MET A 1 22.08 -11.12 -0.21
CA MET A 1 21.46 -10.58 -1.44
C MET A 1 20.33 -9.71 -0.96
N SER A 2 20.38 -8.43 -1.25
CA SER A 2 19.30 -7.53 -0.85
C SER A 2 18.08 -7.80 -1.72
N MET A 3 16.90 -7.79 -1.11
CA MET A 3 15.63 -8.13 -1.78
C MET A 3 14.55 -7.09 -1.46
N LEU A 4 13.55 -6.97 -2.34
CA LEU A 4 12.29 -6.30 -2.07
C LEU A 4 11.19 -7.35 -1.95
N TYR A 5 10.28 -7.20 -0.99
CA TYR A 5 9.19 -8.14 -0.83
C TYR A 5 7.91 -7.61 -1.48
N LEU A 6 7.29 -8.44 -2.32
CA LEU A 6 6.05 -8.15 -3.04
C LEU A 6 4.87 -8.46 -2.12
N TRP A 7 4.24 -7.39 -1.62
CA TRP A 7 3.11 -7.45 -0.71
C TRP A 7 1.79 -7.13 -1.38
N HIS A 8 0.81 -7.98 -1.06
CA HIS A 8 -0.60 -7.80 -1.40
C HIS A 8 -0.86 -7.39 -2.86
N PRO A 9 -0.30 -8.09 -3.84
CA PRO A 9 -0.63 -7.82 -5.24
C PRO A 9 -2.12 -8.02 -5.48
N SER A 10 -2.74 -7.07 -6.18
CA SER A 10 -4.15 -7.10 -6.52
C SER A 10 -4.38 -6.52 -7.91
N VAL A 11 -5.24 -7.16 -8.69
CA VAL A 11 -5.63 -6.70 -10.02
C VAL A 11 -7.01 -6.07 -9.94
N SER A 12 -7.21 -4.94 -10.61
CA SER A 12 -8.50 -4.27 -10.74
C SER A 12 -9.54 -5.19 -11.39
N ALA A 13 -10.82 -4.91 -11.12
CA ALA A 13 -11.92 -5.76 -11.60
C ALA A 13 -12.00 -5.88 -13.14
N ASP A 14 -11.52 -4.87 -13.87
CA ASP A 14 -11.45 -4.86 -15.34
C ASP A 14 -10.18 -5.54 -15.90
N GLY A 15 -9.27 -5.99 -15.02
CA GLY A 15 -8.04 -6.69 -15.39
C GLY A 15 -6.92 -5.78 -15.91
N THR A 16 -7.05 -4.45 -15.84
CA THR A 16 -6.11 -3.54 -16.54
C THR A 16 -5.07 -2.89 -15.62
N VAL A 17 -5.26 -2.95 -14.30
CA VAL A 17 -4.38 -2.30 -13.32
C VAL A 17 -3.96 -3.29 -12.24
N LEU A 18 -2.64 -3.44 -12.06
CA LEU A 18 -2.04 -4.11 -10.91
C LEU A 18 -1.67 -3.06 -9.85
N ASP A 19 -2.08 -3.30 -8.60
CA ASP A 19 -1.74 -2.51 -7.43
C ASP A 19 -1.09 -3.42 -6.38
N LEU A 20 0.14 -3.12 -6.01
CA LEU A 20 0.92 -3.89 -5.04
C LEU A 20 1.77 -2.96 -4.18
N ILE A 21 2.31 -3.53 -3.10
CA ILE A 21 3.21 -2.86 -2.18
C ILE A 21 4.57 -3.54 -2.28
N LEU A 22 5.63 -2.76 -2.43
CA LEU A 22 6.99 -3.20 -2.18
C LEU A 22 7.37 -2.76 -0.77
N THR A 23 7.84 -3.69 0.04
CA THR A 23 8.37 -3.37 1.36
C THR A 23 9.89 -3.41 1.34
N ARG A 24 10.45 -2.67 2.30
CA ARG A 24 11.89 -2.63 2.57
C ARG A 24 12.30 -4.05 2.98
N GLY A 25 12.94 -4.81 2.09
CA GLY A 25 13.74 -5.95 2.53
C GLY A 25 15.05 -5.39 3.06
N ASP A 26 16.12 -5.50 2.29
CA ASP A 26 17.45 -4.99 2.68
C ASP A 26 17.87 -3.72 1.90
N SER A 27 16.91 -3.01 1.29
CA SER A 27 17.17 -1.75 0.57
C SER A 27 16.11 -0.70 0.82
N ASP A 28 16.59 0.53 0.87
CA ASP A 28 15.83 1.73 1.24
C ASP A 28 15.52 2.60 0.01
N GLN A 29 15.80 2.10 -1.18
CA GLN A 29 15.86 2.93 -2.38
C GLN A 29 15.14 2.24 -3.55
N VAL A 30 14.02 2.83 -3.95
CA VAL A 30 13.31 2.48 -5.19
C VAL A 30 12.93 3.79 -5.87
N GLY A 31 13.39 3.95 -7.12
CA GLY A 31 13.10 5.10 -7.96
C GLY A 31 11.77 5.01 -8.69
N GLY A 32 11.66 5.75 -9.80
CA GLY A 32 10.47 5.74 -10.66
C GLY A 32 10.21 4.40 -11.39
N GLY A 33 11.16 3.46 -11.33
CA GLY A 33 11.11 2.16 -12.02
C GLY A 33 11.40 2.30 -13.52
N SER A 34 12.27 1.44 -14.04
CA SER A 34 12.47 1.29 -15.48
C SER A 34 11.47 0.29 -16.09
N GLU A 35 11.36 0.27 -17.42
CA GLU A 35 10.52 -0.72 -18.11
C GLU A 35 10.96 -2.15 -17.80
N ARG A 36 12.29 -2.40 -17.74
CA ARG A 36 12.86 -3.71 -17.43
C ARG A 36 12.51 -4.14 -16.00
N PHE A 37 12.70 -3.25 -15.03
CA PHE A 37 12.33 -3.51 -13.63
C PHE A 37 10.85 -3.85 -13.48
N ILE A 38 9.98 -3.05 -14.10
CA ILE A 38 8.53 -3.23 -14.03
C ILE A 38 8.08 -4.52 -14.74
N SER A 39 8.74 -4.87 -15.84
CA SER A 39 8.50 -6.13 -16.56
C SER A 39 8.92 -7.35 -15.75
N HIS A 40 10.08 -7.31 -15.07
CA HIS A 40 10.49 -8.37 -14.15
C HIS A 40 9.55 -8.50 -12.95
N LEU A 41 9.11 -7.37 -12.39
CA LEU A 41 8.15 -7.34 -11.30
C LEU A 41 6.82 -7.99 -11.72
N ALA A 42 6.31 -7.69 -12.91
CA ALA A 42 5.12 -8.33 -13.45
C ALA A 42 5.34 -9.83 -13.70
N GLY A 43 6.50 -10.20 -14.27
CA GLY A 43 6.88 -11.59 -14.50
C GLY A 43 6.98 -12.43 -13.23
N THR A 44 7.44 -11.85 -12.12
CA THR A 44 7.48 -12.51 -10.80
C THR A 44 6.10 -12.88 -10.29
N LEU A 45 5.07 -12.17 -10.74
CA LEU A 45 3.66 -12.42 -10.43
C LEU A 45 2.98 -13.31 -11.49
N ASP A 46 3.74 -13.96 -12.36
CA ASP A 46 3.26 -14.76 -13.50
C ASP A 46 2.41 -13.94 -14.51
N ILE A 47 2.65 -12.62 -14.60
CA ILE A 47 1.96 -11.73 -15.55
C ILE A 47 2.83 -11.50 -16.78
N SER A 48 2.40 -12.02 -17.93
CA SER A 48 3.07 -11.83 -19.22
C SER A 48 2.58 -10.61 -20.02
N ALA A 49 1.54 -9.93 -19.54
CA ALA A 49 1.02 -8.73 -20.20
C ALA A 49 2.05 -7.59 -20.15
N VAL A 50 2.24 -6.90 -21.27
CA VAL A 50 3.21 -5.82 -21.39
C VAL A 50 2.75 -4.59 -20.58
N PRO A 51 3.56 -4.10 -19.62
CA PRO A 51 3.32 -2.84 -18.92
C PRO A 51 3.31 -1.66 -19.88
N GLN A 52 2.34 -0.75 -19.76
CA GLN A 52 2.28 0.48 -20.57
C GLN A 52 2.66 1.73 -19.80
N LYS A 53 2.25 1.78 -18.53
CA LYS A 53 2.45 2.92 -17.66
C LYS A 53 2.51 2.43 -16.23
N TRP A 54 3.39 3.01 -15.43
CA TRP A 54 3.48 2.68 -14.02
C TRP A 54 3.73 3.93 -13.17
N ALA A 55 3.52 3.77 -11.88
CA ALA A 55 3.91 4.73 -10.88
C ALA A 55 4.40 3.98 -9.64
N ILE A 56 5.56 4.38 -9.13
CA ILE A 56 6.09 3.95 -7.84
C ILE A 56 6.03 5.17 -6.92
N LYS A 57 5.29 5.06 -5.82
CA LYS A 57 5.12 6.15 -4.86
C LYS A 57 5.51 5.68 -3.47
N SER A 58 6.45 6.40 -2.87
CA SER A 58 6.80 6.27 -1.47
C SER A 58 5.63 6.67 -0.58
N CYS A 59 5.31 5.84 0.42
CA CYS A 59 4.35 6.19 1.45
C CYS A 59 4.67 5.49 2.76
N ARG A 60 4.00 5.94 3.81
CA ARG A 60 4.02 5.36 5.15
C ARG A 60 2.75 4.54 5.35
N CYS A 61 2.89 3.31 5.84
CA CYS A 61 1.80 2.35 5.96
C CYS A 61 1.84 1.60 7.28
N ASN A 62 0.67 1.45 7.91
CA ASN A 62 0.54 0.74 9.19
C ASN A 62 0.79 -0.76 9.08
N TYR A 63 0.46 -1.33 7.92
CA TYR A 63 0.42 -2.78 7.78
C TYR A 63 1.82 -3.41 7.74
N TYR A 64 2.85 -2.62 7.41
CA TYR A 64 4.25 -3.05 7.40
C TYR A 64 4.98 -2.76 8.72
N SER A 65 4.29 -2.25 9.74
CA SER A 65 4.88 -2.08 11.07
C SER A 65 5.26 -3.44 11.66
N ALA A 66 6.57 -3.67 11.84
CA ALA A 66 7.10 -4.88 12.49
C ALA A 66 6.84 -4.91 14.01
N ASN A 67 6.71 -3.73 14.64
CA ASN A 67 6.65 -3.59 16.09
C ASN A 67 5.44 -2.76 16.53
N ARG A 68 4.26 -3.38 16.57
CA ARG A 68 3.02 -2.72 17.02
C ARG A 68 3.09 -2.25 18.48
N GLU A 69 3.84 -2.94 19.32
CA GLU A 69 3.98 -2.65 20.74
C GLU A 69 4.91 -1.47 21.03
N GLU A 70 5.73 -1.05 20.06
CA GLU A 70 6.64 0.08 20.22
C GLU A 70 5.93 1.43 20.08
N GLN A 71 6.19 2.32 21.02
CA GLN A 71 5.62 3.66 21.04
C GLN A 71 6.38 4.59 20.08
N GLY A 72 5.66 5.16 19.11
CA GLY A 72 6.22 6.11 18.15
C GLY A 72 5.37 6.16 16.89
N TRP A 73 5.48 7.24 16.11
CA TRP A 73 4.80 7.30 14.81
C TRP A 73 5.59 6.48 13.78
N ASP A 74 6.93 6.55 13.79
CA ASP A 74 7.79 5.79 12.89
C ASP A 74 7.63 4.27 13.04
N SER A 75 7.46 3.78 14.28
CA SER A 75 7.24 2.36 14.54
C SER A 75 5.93 1.87 13.95
N ARG A 76 4.86 2.66 14.08
CA ARG A 76 3.53 2.32 13.56
C ARG A 76 3.39 2.54 12.06
N TRP A 77 4.11 3.49 11.49
CA TRP A 77 3.96 3.91 10.10
C TRP A 77 5.24 3.59 9.33
N GLY A 78 5.42 2.31 9.01
CA GLY A 78 6.59 1.82 8.26
C GLY A 78 6.62 2.35 6.83
N PHE A 79 7.82 2.57 6.30
CA PHE A 79 8.00 3.04 4.93
C PHE A 79 7.82 1.91 3.92
N ILE A 80 7.08 2.18 2.84
CA ILE A 80 6.83 1.26 1.73
C ILE A 80 6.81 2.01 0.40
N TRP A 81 6.80 1.27 -0.71
CA TRP A 81 6.49 1.81 -2.04
C TRP A 81 5.22 1.17 -2.58
N ARG A 82 4.21 1.99 -2.87
CA ARG A 82 3.02 1.54 -3.61
C ARG A 82 3.34 1.59 -5.10
N VAL A 83 3.16 0.46 -5.78
CA VAL A 83 3.38 0.30 -7.21
C VAL A 83 2.05 0.09 -7.90
N THR A 84 1.76 0.93 -8.89
CA THR A 84 0.60 0.77 -9.78
C THR A 84 1.11 0.56 -11.20
N ILE A 85 0.65 -0.49 -11.87
CA ILE A 85 1.04 -0.84 -13.24
C ILE A 85 -0.22 -0.97 -14.10
N HIS A 86 -0.25 -0.27 -15.22
CA HIS A 86 -1.31 -0.34 -16.22
C HIS A 86 -0.88 -1.25 -17.38
N PHE A 87 -1.76 -2.14 -17.80
CA PHE A 87 -1.55 -3.05 -18.92
C PHE A 87 -2.48 -2.72 -20.08
N LYS A 88 -2.02 -3.04 -21.30
CA LYS A 88 -2.87 -2.95 -22.50
C LYS A 88 -3.88 -4.09 -22.57
N ALA A 89 -3.42 -5.29 -22.25
CA ALA A 89 -4.20 -6.51 -22.26
C ALA A 89 -4.72 -6.81 -20.87
N GLN A 90 -5.85 -7.49 -20.78
CA GLN A 90 -6.40 -7.91 -19.49
C GLN A 90 -5.49 -8.96 -18.85
N VAL A 91 -5.21 -8.75 -17.58
CA VAL A 91 -4.55 -9.67 -16.67
C VAL A 91 -5.62 -10.41 -15.87
N ALA A 92 -5.36 -11.68 -15.55
CA ALA A 92 -6.27 -12.48 -14.76
C ALA A 92 -6.52 -11.84 -13.38
N VAL A 93 -7.80 -11.65 -13.04
CA VAL A 93 -8.22 -11.13 -11.74
C VAL A 93 -8.28 -12.29 -10.75
N MET A 94 -7.11 -12.67 -10.24
CA MET A 94 -6.97 -13.77 -9.29
C MET A 94 -5.98 -13.40 -8.18
N PRO A 95 -6.02 -14.09 -7.03
CA PRO A 95 -4.95 -14.04 -6.04
C PRO A 95 -3.59 -14.24 -6.70
N LEU A 96 -2.73 -13.23 -6.62
CA LEU A 96 -1.38 -13.30 -7.12
C LEU A 96 -0.45 -13.78 -6.00
N LYS A 97 0.58 -14.54 -6.38
CA LYS A 97 1.56 -15.06 -5.42
C LYS A 97 2.30 -13.89 -4.76
N LEU A 98 2.66 -14.07 -3.49
CA LEU A 98 3.70 -13.25 -2.89
C LEU A 98 5.06 -13.71 -3.42
N GLY A 99 6.05 -12.82 -3.43
CA GLY A 99 7.35 -13.13 -3.99
C GLY A 99 8.40 -12.13 -3.56
N TYR A 100 9.65 -12.45 -3.87
CA TYR A 100 10.78 -11.57 -3.65
C TYR A 100 11.32 -11.13 -5.00
N LEU A 101 11.75 -9.88 -5.05
CA LEU A 101 12.43 -9.31 -6.21
C LEU A 101 13.87 -9.03 -5.84
N GLY A 102 14.80 -9.52 -6.66
CA GLY A 102 16.22 -9.29 -6.44
C GLY A 102 16.58 -7.84 -6.78
N ILE A 103 17.43 -7.20 -5.98
CA ILE A 103 17.82 -5.80 -6.28
C ILE A 103 18.69 -5.71 -7.53
N ASP A 104 19.40 -6.78 -7.88
CA ASP A 104 20.14 -6.89 -9.14
C ASP A 104 19.21 -6.79 -10.38
N GLU A 105 17.89 -6.87 -10.18
CA GLU A 105 16.87 -6.68 -11.22
C GLU A 105 16.39 -5.23 -11.32
N ILE A 106 16.75 -4.37 -10.36
CA ILE A 106 16.63 -2.91 -10.45
C ILE A 106 17.79 -2.43 -11.32
N ASP A 107 17.51 -2.00 -12.54
CA ASP A 107 18.56 -1.46 -13.39
C ASP A 107 18.96 -0.03 -13.00
N ASP A 108 20.12 0.40 -13.51
CA ASP A 108 20.72 1.72 -13.28
C ASP A 108 19.81 2.90 -13.69
N TYR A 109 18.77 2.65 -14.50
CA TYR A 109 17.82 3.66 -14.98
C TYR A 109 16.61 3.85 -14.05
N SER A 110 16.48 3.01 -13.02
CA SER A 110 15.62 3.28 -11.86
C SER A 110 16.49 3.89 -10.76
N PRO A 111 16.66 5.23 -10.71
CA PRO A 111 17.58 5.82 -9.76
C PRO A 111 17.20 5.41 -8.35
N LEU A 112 18.17 4.91 -7.60
CA LEU A 112 18.02 4.69 -6.19
C LEU A 112 17.82 6.06 -5.51
N VAL A 113 16.58 6.38 -5.16
CA VAL A 113 16.23 7.63 -4.47
C VAL A 113 15.88 7.29 -3.03
N GLU A 114 16.52 7.98 -2.09
CA GLU A 114 16.20 7.96 -0.66
C GLU A 114 14.88 8.71 -0.41
N SER A 115 13.81 8.29 -1.08
CA SER A 115 12.48 8.90 -1.04
C SER A 115 11.88 8.92 0.37
N TYR A 116 12.39 8.08 1.28
CA TYR A 116 12.04 8.07 2.70
C TYR A 116 12.61 9.23 3.52
N LYS A 117 13.51 10.04 2.95
CA LYS A 117 14.12 11.20 3.63
C LYS A 117 13.43 12.53 3.33
N TYR A 118 12.45 12.56 2.43
CA TYR A 118 11.82 13.79 1.96
C TYR A 118 10.35 13.87 2.37
N GLU A 119 10.03 14.82 3.25
CA GLU A 119 8.66 15.19 3.61
C GLU A 119 8.02 16.12 2.56
N PRO A 120 6.68 16.14 2.43
CA PRO A 120 5.69 15.37 3.20
C PRO A 120 5.54 13.92 2.73
N PHE A 121 5.33 12.99 3.66
CA PHE A 121 5.11 11.58 3.34
C PHE A 121 3.63 11.32 3.08
N ALA A 122 3.30 10.58 2.02
CA ALA A 122 1.96 10.07 1.80
C ALA A 122 1.61 8.98 2.83
N CYS A 123 0.35 8.92 3.26
CA CYS A 123 -0.15 7.97 4.27
C CYS A 123 -1.14 6.99 3.65
N LEU A 124 -0.89 5.69 3.88
CA LEU A 124 -1.75 4.60 3.46
C LEU A 124 -2.17 3.76 4.68
N ALA A 125 -3.43 3.89 5.08
CA ALA A 125 -4.03 3.02 6.09
C ALA A 125 -4.60 1.75 5.44
N ILE A 126 -4.29 0.58 6.00
CA ILE A 126 -4.76 -0.71 5.51
C ILE A 126 -5.38 -1.51 6.66
N GLY A 127 -6.55 -2.09 6.40
CA GLY A 127 -7.17 -3.10 7.26
C GLY A 127 -7.59 -4.31 6.45
N ALA A 128 -7.23 -5.51 6.90
CA ALA A 128 -7.59 -6.78 6.28
C ALA A 128 -8.85 -7.38 6.92
N PHE A 129 -9.74 -7.90 6.08
CA PHE A 129 -11.02 -8.50 6.46
C PHE A 129 -11.16 -9.88 5.83
N ALA A 130 -11.77 -10.81 6.57
CA ALA A 130 -12.13 -12.13 6.06
C ALA A 130 -13.38 -12.11 5.14
N ALA A 131 -14.17 -11.03 5.16
CA ALA A 131 -15.44 -10.94 4.44
C ALA A 131 -15.50 -9.67 3.58
N GLU A 132 -15.82 -9.85 2.29
CA GLU A 132 -15.90 -8.75 1.32
C GLU A 132 -16.95 -7.71 1.69
N ASP A 133 -18.15 -8.15 2.10
CA ASP A 133 -19.24 -7.24 2.46
C ASP A 133 -18.88 -6.37 3.66
N LYS A 134 -18.13 -6.93 4.63
CA LYS A 134 -17.64 -6.19 5.79
C LYS A 134 -16.56 -5.17 5.39
N ALA A 135 -15.67 -5.53 4.47
CA ALA A 135 -14.69 -4.61 3.91
C ALA A 135 -15.37 -3.46 3.15
N LYS A 136 -16.34 -3.76 2.27
CA LYS A 136 -17.13 -2.77 1.51
C LYS A 136 -17.93 -1.84 2.42
N ALA A 137 -18.60 -2.39 3.43
CA ALA A 137 -19.35 -1.60 4.41
C ALA A 137 -18.41 -0.67 5.19
N THR A 138 -17.26 -1.18 5.65
CA THR A 138 -16.27 -0.37 6.38
C THR A 138 -15.68 0.72 5.49
N ALA A 139 -15.30 0.41 4.24
CA ALA A 139 -14.78 1.39 3.29
C ALA A 139 -15.76 2.57 3.08
N ARG A 140 -17.05 2.28 2.93
CA ARG A 140 -18.10 3.32 2.84
C ARG A 140 -18.19 4.15 4.10
N ARG A 141 -18.03 3.54 5.29
CA ARG A 141 -18.09 4.28 6.56
C ARG A 141 -16.84 5.14 6.76
N VAL A 142 -15.64 4.69 6.39
CA VAL A 142 -14.42 5.52 6.45
C VAL A 142 -14.59 6.86 5.71
N ILE A 143 -15.30 6.84 4.58
CA ILE A 143 -15.57 8.05 3.79
C ILE A 143 -16.63 8.95 4.45
N ASN A 144 -17.67 8.36 5.03
CA ASN A 144 -18.89 9.07 5.44
C ASN A 144 -19.00 9.33 6.95
N ASP A 145 -18.10 8.79 7.76
CA ASP A 145 -18.12 8.95 9.20
C ASP A 145 -17.87 10.40 9.61
N LYS A 146 -18.72 10.93 10.49
CA LYS A 146 -18.70 12.34 10.88
C LYS A 146 -17.47 12.70 11.70
N GLU A 147 -17.04 11.80 12.59
CA GLU A 147 -15.87 12.03 13.44
C GLU A 147 -14.60 11.96 12.61
N LEU A 148 -14.49 10.96 11.72
CA LEU A 148 -13.36 10.89 10.78
C LEU A 148 -13.33 12.10 9.84
N THR A 149 -14.49 12.59 9.39
CA THR A 149 -14.57 13.81 8.56
C THR A 149 -14.11 15.04 9.32
N ALA A 150 -14.49 15.19 10.59
CA ALA A 150 -14.07 16.30 11.44
C ALA A 150 -12.55 16.25 11.70
N ALA A 151 -12.02 15.07 12.04
CA ALA A 151 -10.59 14.85 12.26
C ALA A 151 -9.76 15.14 10.99
N ARG A 152 -10.22 14.66 9.83
CA ARG A 152 -9.61 14.94 8.52
C ARG A 152 -9.51 16.44 8.23
N LYS A 153 -10.61 17.18 8.46
CA LYS A 153 -10.64 18.64 8.28
C LYS A 153 -9.69 19.34 9.25
N GLY A 154 -9.64 18.89 10.51
CA GLY A 154 -8.69 19.40 11.50
C GLY A 154 -7.22 19.17 11.10
N ALA A 155 -6.94 18.05 10.44
CA ALA A 155 -5.62 17.73 9.88
C ALA A 155 -5.34 18.39 8.51
N SER A 156 -6.28 19.20 7.97
CA SER A 156 -6.19 19.79 6.61
C SER A 156 -5.91 18.76 5.52
N ALA A 157 -6.41 17.53 5.69
CA ALA A 157 -6.17 16.41 4.80
C ALA A 157 -7.19 16.36 3.64
N PRO A 158 -6.80 15.92 2.44
CA PRO A 158 -7.73 15.73 1.31
C PRO A 158 -8.76 14.64 1.62
N ASP A 159 -9.82 14.57 0.82
CA ASP A 159 -10.76 13.44 0.92
C ASP A 159 -10.01 12.11 0.68
N PRO A 160 -10.24 11.08 1.51
CA PRO A 160 -9.48 9.84 1.40
C PRO A 160 -9.89 9.07 0.15
N ILE A 161 -8.92 8.52 -0.57
CA ILE A 161 -9.17 7.59 -1.66
C ILE A 161 -9.19 6.19 -1.06
N VAL A 162 -10.39 5.61 -0.94
CA VAL A 162 -10.60 4.30 -0.31
C VAL A 162 -10.94 3.25 -1.36
N GLN A 163 -10.23 2.13 -1.33
CA GLN A 163 -10.42 0.99 -2.22
C GLN A 163 -10.59 -0.29 -1.40
N VAL A 164 -11.46 -1.19 -1.87
CA VAL A 164 -11.52 -2.57 -1.40
C VAL A 164 -10.86 -3.43 -2.46
N VAL A 165 -9.81 -4.15 -2.08
CA VAL A 165 -9.07 -5.03 -2.99
C VAL A 165 -9.06 -6.45 -2.44
N ARG A 166 -9.27 -7.42 -3.33
CA ARG A 166 -9.09 -8.83 -2.99
C ARG A 166 -7.61 -9.17 -3.11
N VAL A 167 -6.99 -9.62 -2.02
CA VAL A 167 -5.56 -9.96 -2.01
C VAL A 167 -5.34 -11.46 -2.10
N ASN A 168 -6.29 -12.27 -1.61
CA ASN A 168 -6.30 -13.70 -1.85
C ASN A 168 -7.73 -14.27 -1.87
N SER A 169 -7.88 -15.60 -1.83
CA SER A 169 -9.19 -16.26 -1.85
C SER A 169 -10.07 -15.88 -0.66
N GLU A 170 -9.48 -15.55 0.48
CA GLU A 170 -10.10 -15.43 1.80
C GLU A 170 -9.98 -14.04 2.43
N ARG A 171 -9.22 -13.13 1.80
CA ARG A 171 -8.89 -11.82 2.37
C ARG A 171 -9.14 -10.66 1.43
N PHE A 172 -9.71 -9.62 2.02
CA PHE A 172 -10.03 -8.35 1.40
C PHE A 172 -9.38 -7.24 2.20
N HIS A 173 -8.64 -6.36 1.53
CA HIS A 173 -8.03 -5.20 2.16
C HIS A 173 -8.88 -3.97 1.87
N VAL A 174 -9.19 -3.20 2.91
CA VAL A 174 -9.54 -1.78 2.77
C VAL A 174 -8.24 -1.02 2.74
N ARG A 175 -7.93 -0.35 1.62
CA ARG A 175 -6.78 0.55 1.45
C ARG A 175 -7.28 1.98 1.38
N ALA A 176 -6.91 2.81 2.35
CA ALA A 176 -7.31 4.21 2.43
C ALA A 176 -6.08 5.11 2.32
N ALA A 177 -5.94 5.82 1.20
CA ALA A 177 -4.94 6.87 1.05
C ALA A 177 -5.47 8.15 1.70
N LEU A 178 -4.82 8.58 2.80
CA LEU A 178 -5.35 9.62 3.70
C LEU A 178 -4.81 11.03 3.40
N GLY A 179 -3.90 11.16 2.44
CA GLY A 179 -3.19 12.40 2.15
C GLY A 179 -1.69 12.27 2.46
N SER A 180 -1.04 13.41 2.68
CA SER A 180 0.38 13.47 2.99
C SER A 180 0.67 14.56 4.02
N GLY A 181 1.68 14.35 4.86
CA GLY A 181 2.12 15.35 5.84
C GLY A 181 3.48 15.03 6.45
N ASP A 182 3.91 15.87 7.37
CA ASP A 182 5.09 15.67 8.23
C ASP A 182 4.74 14.81 9.45
N GLN A 183 5.68 14.65 10.39
CA GLN A 183 5.45 13.97 11.66
C GLN A 183 4.15 14.37 12.38
N SER A 184 3.76 15.65 12.36
CA SER A 184 2.56 16.13 13.05
C SER A 184 1.27 15.57 12.44
N PHE A 185 1.27 15.26 11.14
CA PHE A 185 0.15 14.59 10.48
C PHE A 185 -0.06 13.16 10.98
N TYR A 186 1.04 12.42 11.23
CA TYR A 186 0.98 11.03 11.71
C TYR A 186 0.72 10.92 13.20
N GLN A 187 1.10 11.95 13.97
CA GLN A 187 0.80 12.06 15.39
C GLN A 187 -0.56 12.71 15.65
N GLY A 188 -1.01 13.57 14.74
CA GLY A 188 -2.32 14.23 14.76
C GLY A 188 -3.37 13.17 14.53
N GLY A 189 -4.34 13.07 15.43
CA GLY A 189 -5.18 11.87 15.59
C GLY A 189 -5.91 11.34 14.34
N TYR A 190 -5.94 12.01 13.18
CA TYR A 190 -6.67 11.54 12.00
C TYR A 190 -6.20 10.16 11.49
N PRO A 191 -4.93 9.91 11.11
CA PRO A 191 -4.51 8.58 10.68
C PRO A 191 -4.73 7.51 11.74
N ASP A 192 -4.40 7.80 13.01
CA ASP A 192 -4.61 6.88 14.13
C ASP A 192 -6.10 6.59 14.40
N MET A 193 -6.98 7.57 14.23
CA MET A 193 -8.44 7.40 14.32
C MET A 193 -8.95 6.52 13.19
N VAL A 194 -8.42 6.66 11.96
CA VAL A 194 -8.76 5.74 10.86
C VAL A 194 -8.33 4.32 11.18
N LEU A 195 -7.11 4.11 11.73
CA LEU A 195 -6.68 2.77 12.15
C LEU A 195 -7.57 2.18 13.24
N SER A 196 -7.87 2.98 14.26
CA SER A 196 -8.77 2.58 15.36
C SER A 196 -10.16 2.25 14.82
N PHE A 197 -10.65 3.02 13.86
CA PHE A 197 -11.93 2.77 13.19
C PHE A 197 -11.93 1.46 12.38
N LEU A 198 -10.85 1.18 11.66
CA LEU A 198 -10.68 -0.09 10.92
C LEU A 198 -10.64 -1.27 11.90
N GLU A 199 -9.84 -1.19 12.96
CA GLU A 199 -9.70 -2.24 13.97
C GLU A 199 -11.01 -2.51 14.72
N THR A 200 -11.72 -1.46 15.17
CA THR A 200 -13.03 -1.62 15.84
C THR A 200 -14.11 -2.15 14.90
N SER A 201 -13.96 -1.93 13.59
CA SER A 201 -14.77 -2.57 12.55
C SER A 201 -14.35 -4.04 12.29
N GLY A 202 -13.38 -4.55 13.03
CA GLY A 202 -12.87 -5.92 12.98
C GLY A 202 -11.90 -6.18 11.84
N ALA A 203 -11.14 -5.18 11.42
CA ALA A 203 -10.00 -5.35 10.53
C ALA A 203 -8.76 -5.81 11.31
N VAL A 204 -7.94 -6.67 10.70
CA VAL A 204 -6.54 -6.85 11.12
C VAL A 204 -5.74 -5.71 10.51
N ILE A 205 -5.05 -4.91 11.33
CA ILE A 205 -4.34 -3.68 10.90
C ILE A 205 -2.82 -3.81 10.91
N HIS A 206 -2.29 -5.02 10.98
CA HIS A 206 -0.86 -5.34 10.89
C HIS A 206 -0.69 -6.57 10.00
N ALA A 207 0.47 -6.69 9.37
CA ALA A 207 0.79 -7.90 8.63
C ALA A 207 0.83 -9.09 9.59
N GLU A 208 0.16 -10.17 9.20
CA GLU A 208 0.42 -11.46 9.82
C GLU A 208 1.77 -11.95 9.33
N SER A 209 2.59 -12.46 10.24
CA SER A 209 3.72 -13.32 9.90
C SER A 209 3.13 -14.51 9.12
N GLY A 210 3.35 -14.52 7.81
CA GLY A 210 3.05 -15.69 6.97
C GLY A 210 3.91 -16.89 7.36
#